data_AF-A0A7S4FNU7-F1
#
_entry.id   AF-A0A7S4FNU7-F1
#
_cell.length_a   1.000
_cell.length_b   1.000
_cell.length_c   1.000
_cell.angle_alpha   90.00
_cell.angle_beta   90.00
_cell.angle_gamma   90.00
#
_symmetry.space_group_name_H-M   'P 1'
#
loop_
_entity.id
_entity.type
_entity.pdbx_description
1 polymer ?
#
loop_
_entity_poly.entity_id
_entity_poly.type
_entity_poly.pdbx_seq_one_letter_code
_entity_poly.pdbx_strand_id
1 'polypeptide(L)'
;VIQLLWDHTGQVLFGAEKCGTVKGYGMCDTDWRVVEPVWQMHLHDDAVTKLLMLPDPNPRRLLTAGLDAGIRMVDVTHKKVVVDFGAGNPKWKRHNKGVFSMA
;
A
#
# COMPACT_ATOMS: atom_id res chain seq x y z
N VAL A 1 9.90 -10.42 -2.96
CA VAL A 1 9.18 -10.88 -1.76
C VAL A 1 7.71 -10.66 -2.05
N ILE A 2 6.86 -11.67 -1.87
CA ILE A 2 5.41 -11.46 -1.84
C ILE A 2 5.08 -11.30 -0.36
N GLN A 3 4.65 -10.11 0.04
CA GLN A 3 4.12 -9.90 1.39
C GLN A 3 2.62 -10.07 1.37
N LEU A 4 2.10 -10.76 2.38
CA LEU A 4 0.70 -11.01 2.60
C LEU A 4 0.27 -10.37 3.91
N LEU A 5 -0.86 -9.66 3.88
CA LEU A 5 -1.42 -8.98 5.04
C LEU A 5 -2.94 -9.13 5.05
N TRP A 6 -3.48 -9.58 6.18
CA TRP A 6 -4.92 -9.61 6.41
C TRP A 6 -5.43 -8.26 6.91
N ASP A 7 -6.65 -7.90 6.50
CA ASP A 7 -7.39 -6.88 7.22
C ASP A 7 -7.83 -7.35 8.61
N HIS A 8 -8.27 -6.42 9.45
CA HIS A 8 -8.74 -6.73 10.81
C HIS A 8 -10.06 -7.52 10.86
N THR A 9 -10.75 -7.66 9.72
CA THR A 9 -11.98 -8.45 9.60
C THR A 9 -11.72 -9.90 9.19
N GLY A 10 -10.51 -10.23 8.74
CA GLY A 10 -10.16 -11.53 8.14
C GLY A 10 -10.74 -11.75 6.75
N GLN A 11 -11.28 -10.73 6.09
CA GLN A 11 -12.05 -10.88 4.84
C GLN A 11 -11.26 -10.50 3.58
N VAL A 12 -10.22 -9.66 3.72
CA VAL A 12 -9.38 -9.22 2.61
C VAL A 12 -7.93 -9.52 2.90
N LEU A 13 -7.27 -10.15 1.93
CA LEU A 13 -5.84 -10.38 1.89
C LEU A 13 -5.20 -9.37 0.93
N PHE A 14 -4.14 -8.69 1.36
CA PHE A 14 -3.34 -7.81 0.51
C PHE A 14 -2.04 -8.50 0.12
N GLY A 15 -1.72 -8.45 -1.17
CA GLY A 15 -0.49 -8.95 -1.76
C GLY A 15 0.33 -7.83 -2.37
N ALA A 16 1.61 -7.74 -2.02
CA ALA A 16 2.57 -6.82 -2.62
C ALA A 16 3.46 -7.55 -3.63
N GLU A 17 3.60 -6.98 -4.83
CA GLU A 17 4.42 -7.52 -5.92
C GLU A 17 5.76 -6.79 -6.09
N LYS A 18 6.70 -7.45 -6.77
CA LYS A 18 8.04 -6.90 -7.06
C LYS A 18 8.01 -5.65 -7.96
N CYS A 19 6.92 -5.41 -8.68
CA CYS A 19 6.76 -4.26 -9.58
C CYS A 19 6.00 -3.11 -8.92
N GLY A 20 5.98 -3.02 -7.58
CA GLY A 20 5.35 -1.91 -6.88
C GLY A 20 3.83 -1.90 -6.88
N THR A 21 3.21 -2.97 -7.40
CA THR A 21 1.76 -3.16 -7.40
C THR A 21 1.31 -3.83 -6.10
N VAL A 22 0.22 -3.34 -5.54
CA VAL A 22 -0.48 -3.97 -4.43
C VAL A 22 -1.86 -4.42 -4.89
N LYS A 23 -2.22 -5.66 -4.58
CA LYS A 23 -3.50 -6.30 -4.91
C LYS A 23 -4.25 -6.65 -3.63
N GLY A 24 -5.57 -6.55 -3.68
CA GLY A 24 -6.48 -6.96 -2.62
C GLY A 24 -7.35 -8.10 -3.12
N TYR A 25 -7.48 -9.15 -2.32
CA TYR A 25 -8.25 -10.35 -2.63
C TYR A 25 -9.36 -10.47 -1.60
N GLY A 26 -10.61 -10.42 -2.06
CA GLY A 26 -11.76 -10.74 -1.21
C GLY A 26 -11.82 -12.25 -1.01
N MET A 27 -11.99 -12.68 0.23
CA MET A 27 -12.18 -14.09 0.57
C MET A 27 -13.58 -14.28 1.12
N CYS A 28 -14.25 -15.35 0.69
CA CYS A 28 -15.55 -15.77 1.21
C CYS A 28 -15.32 -16.90 2.23
N ASP A 29 -16.02 -16.86 3.36
CA ASP A 29 -15.73 -17.64 4.57
C ASP A 29 -15.69 -19.18 4.38
N THR A 30 -16.24 -19.70 3.27
CA THR A 30 -16.49 -21.13 3.09
C THR A 30 -15.55 -21.84 2.12
N ASP A 31 -14.86 -21.11 1.25
CA ASP A 31 -13.98 -21.72 0.26
C ASP A 31 -12.75 -20.82 0.14
N TRP A 32 -11.63 -21.21 0.78
CA TRP A 32 -10.37 -20.47 0.91
C TRP A 32 -9.65 -20.24 -0.44
N ARG A 33 -10.40 -20.23 -1.54
CA ARG A 33 -9.94 -20.08 -2.91
C ARG A 33 -9.91 -18.60 -3.25
N VAL A 34 -8.70 -18.12 -3.52
CA VAL A 34 -8.50 -16.82 -4.15
C VAL A 34 -8.87 -16.96 -5.63
N VAL A 35 -10.00 -16.39 -6.04
CA VAL A 35 -10.48 -16.52 -7.42
C VAL A 35 -9.84 -15.46 -8.30
N GLU A 36 -9.92 -14.18 -7.91
CA GLU A 36 -9.28 -13.04 -8.59
C GLU A 36 -9.10 -11.85 -7.63
N PRO A 37 -8.16 -10.91 -7.87
CA PRO A 37 -8.05 -9.69 -7.07
C PRO A 37 -9.28 -8.79 -7.29
N VAL A 38 -9.98 -8.44 -6.21
CA VAL A 38 -11.09 -7.46 -6.23
C VAL A 38 -10.59 -6.02 -6.38
N TRP A 39 -9.30 -5.81 -6.17
CA TRP A 39 -8.65 -4.50 -6.22
C TRP A 39 -7.18 -4.62 -6.57
N GLN A 40 -6.66 -3.64 -7.32
CA GLN A 40 -5.23 -3.49 -7.59
C GLN A 40 -4.87 -2.01 -7.77
N MET A 41 -3.71 -1.61 -7.27
CA MET A 41 -3.11 -0.30 -7.51
C MET A 41 -1.61 -0.41 -7.70
N HIS A 42 -1.09 0.29 -8.71
CA HIS A 42 0.35 0.54 -8.83
C HIS A 42 0.71 1.70 -7.90
N LEU A 43 1.44 1.40 -6.83
CA LEU A 43 1.72 2.35 -5.75
C LEU A 43 3.17 2.79 -5.72
N HIS A 44 4.11 1.92 -6.10
CA HIS A 44 5.53 2.21 -6.07
C HIS A 44 6.13 1.99 -7.45
N ASP A 45 7.19 2.73 -7.78
CA ASP A 45 7.94 2.52 -9.03
C ASP A 45 8.90 1.32 -8.95
N ASP A 46 9.06 0.76 -7.74
CA ASP A 46 9.89 -0.42 -7.43
C ASP A 46 9.19 -1.31 -6.39
N ALA A 47 9.80 -2.43 -6.04
CA ALA A 47 9.22 -3.45 -5.17
C ALA A 47 8.71 -2.88 -3.84
N VAL A 48 7.47 -3.25 -3.51
CA VAL A 48 6.90 -2.99 -2.19
C VAL A 48 7.57 -3.92 -1.17
N THR A 49 8.09 -3.35 -0.09
CA THR A 49 8.84 -4.06 0.95
C THR A 49 8.08 -4.20 2.26
N LYS A 50 7.08 -3.34 2.50
CA LYS A 50 6.22 -3.35 3.69
C LYS A 50 4.77 -3.04 3.33
N LEU A 51 3.87 -3.80 3.95
CA LEU A 51 2.44 -3.52 4.04
C LEU A 51 2.04 -3.43 5.52
N LEU A 52 1.20 -2.45 5.87
CA LEU A 52 0.64 -2.31 7.21
C LEU A 52 -0.80 -1.79 7.14
N MET A 53 -1.73 -2.50 7.77
CA MET A 53 -3.13 -2.09 7.86
C MET A 53 -3.29 -1.24 9.11
N LEU A 54 -3.86 -0.05 8.96
CA LEU A 54 -4.22 0.76 10.12
C LEU A 54 -5.51 0.22 10.74
N PRO A 55 -5.66 0.27 12.07
CA PRO A 55 -6.86 -0.21 12.77
C PRO A 55 -8.09 0.69 12.58
N ASP A 56 -8.05 1.64 11.63
CA ASP A 56 -9.15 2.54 11.32
C ASP A 56 -10.24 1.77 10.53
N PRO A 57 -11.45 1.59 11.10
CA PRO A 57 -12.51 0.84 10.43
C PRO A 57 -13.13 1.64 9.28
N ASN A 58 -13.00 2.98 9.24
CA ASN A 58 -13.55 3.77 8.16
C ASN A 58 -12.91 5.18 8.05
N PRO A 59 -12.07 5.44 7.03
CA PRO A 59 -11.76 4.58 5.90
C PRO A 59 -10.70 3.52 6.22
N ARG A 60 -10.79 2.37 5.54
CA ARG A 60 -9.77 1.32 5.61
C ARG A 60 -8.48 1.83 4.98
N ARG A 61 -7.47 2.08 5.80
CA ARG A 61 -6.19 2.65 5.35
C ARG A 61 -5.07 1.63 5.36
N LEU A 62 -4.40 1.51 4.21
CA LEU A 62 -3.22 0.68 4.01
C LEU A 62 -1.99 1.58 3.87
N LEU A 63 -0.98 1.35 4.70
CA LEU A 63 0.35 1.91 4.54
C LEU A 63 1.23 0.95 3.74
N THR A 64 1.97 1.53 2.80
CA THR A 64 2.86 0.82 1.89
C THR A 64 4.21 1.51 1.87
N ALA A 65 5.28 0.73 1.90
CA ALA A 65 6.64 1.25 1.71
C ALA A 65 7.36 0.42 0.64
N GLY A 66 8.15 1.08 -0.21
CA GLY A 66 8.83 0.45 -1.33
C GLY A 66 10.28 0.88 -1.47
N LEU A 67 11.00 0.19 -2.36
CA LEU A 67 12.40 0.49 -2.66
C LEU A 67 12.59 1.80 -3.44
N ASP A 68 11.51 2.38 -3.94
CA ASP A 68 11.46 3.73 -4.55
C ASP A 68 11.63 4.88 -3.54
N ALA A 69 12.06 4.56 -2.30
CA ALA A 69 12.13 5.47 -1.17
C ALA A 69 10.79 6.18 -0.88
N GLY A 70 9.67 5.54 -1.24
CA GLY A 70 8.32 6.02 -1.01
C GLY A 70 7.65 5.33 0.16
N ILE A 71 6.86 6.10 0.91
CA ILE A 71 5.84 5.63 1.84
C ILE A 71 4.50 6.23 1.41
N ARG A 72 3.50 5.39 1.18
CA ARG A 72 2.18 5.84 0.72
C ARG A 72 1.09 5.28 1.61
N MET A 73 0.13 6.14 1.94
CA MET A 73 -1.11 5.76 2.58
C MET A 73 -2.23 5.76 1.56
N VAL A 74 -2.96 4.66 1.53
CA VAL A 74 -4.04 4.41 0.58
C VAL A 74 -5.32 4.22 1.34
N ASP A 75 -6.35 4.95 0.94
CA ASP A 75 -7.73 4.63 1.27
C ASP A 75 -8.18 3.51 0.34
N VAL A 76 -8.31 2.31 0.89
CA VAL A 76 -8.68 1.11 0.13
C VAL A 76 -10.15 1.17 -0.29
N THR A 77 -11.02 1.75 0.54
CA THR A 77 -12.46 1.90 0.26
C THR A 77 -12.67 2.75 -0.99
N HIS A 78 -12.00 3.89 -1.07
CA HIS A 78 -12.11 4.83 -2.19
C HIS A 78 -11.05 4.61 -3.28
N LYS A 79 -10.18 3.61 -3.12
CA LYS A 79 -9.13 3.23 -4.08
C LYS A 79 -8.22 4.41 -4.45
N LYS A 80 -7.77 5.16 -3.43
CA LYS A 80 -7.06 6.42 -3.63
C LYS A 80 -5.85 6.55 -2.70
N VAL A 81 -4.73 7.01 -3.25
CA VAL A 81 -3.59 7.47 -2.43
C VAL A 81 -4.01 8.77 -1.73
N VAL A 82 -4.05 8.73 -0.40
CA VAL A 82 -4.39 9.90 0.43
C VAL A 82 -3.14 10.63 0.91
N VAL A 83 -2.03 9.92 1.05
CA VAL A 83 -0.72 10.50 1.40
C VAL A 83 0.37 9.82 0.60
N ASP A 84 1.29 10.62 0.08
CA ASP A 84 2.47 10.15 -0.66
C ASP A 84 3.71 10.89 -0.16
N PHE A 85 4.55 10.16 0.56
CA PHE A 85 5.85 10.58 1.04
C PHE A 85 6.93 9.86 0.26
N GLY A 86 7.29 10.37 -0.92
CA GLY A 86 8.32 9.75 -1.74
C GLY A 86 9.22 10.75 -2.45
N ALA A 87 10.44 10.31 -2.73
CA ALA A 87 11.40 11.05 -3.54
C ALA A 87 10.92 11.27 -5.00
N GLY A 88 9.85 10.61 -5.45
CA GLY A 88 9.18 10.91 -6.71
C GLY A 88 8.15 12.05 -6.62
N ASN A 89 7.60 12.35 -5.44
CA ASN A 89 6.50 13.29 -5.29
C ASN A 89 7.00 14.75 -5.27
N PRO A 90 6.67 15.59 -6.28
CA PRO A 90 7.14 16.97 -6.35
C PRO A 90 6.61 17.85 -5.21
N LYS A 91 5.45 17.51 -4.62
CA LYS A 91 4.92 18.23 -3.44
C LYS A 91 5.78 17.98 -2.20
N TRP A 92 6.24 16.74 -2.01
CA TRP A 92 7.12 16.37 -0.90
C TRP A 92 8.51 17.01 -1.04
N LYS A 93 9.09 16.96 -2.25
CA LYS A 93 10.37 17.64 -2.55
C LYS A 93 10.36 19.13 -2.21
N ARG A 94 9.26 19.84 -2.51
CA ARG A 94 9.17 21.29 -2.26
C ARG A 94 9.19 21.62 -0.77
N HIS A 95 8.57 20.80 0.07
CA HIS A 95 8.49 21.05 1.52
C HIS A 95 9.78 20.62 2.25
N ASN A 96 10.50 19.63 1.74
CA ASN A 96 11.66 19.03 2.42
C ASN A 96 13.03 19.38 1.84
N LYS A 97 13.14 20.47 1.04
CA LYS A 97 14.42 20.92 0.44
C LYS A 97 15.58 21.15 1.43
N GLY A 98 15.32 21.20 2.74
CA GLY A 98 16.34 21.37 3.78
C GLY A 98 16.45 20.24 4.80
N VAL A 99 15.61 19.19 4.73
CA VAL A 99 15.49 18.20 5.82
C VAL A 99 16.41 16.99 5.63
N PHE A 100 16.82 16.68 4.39
CA PHE A 100 17.70 15.54 4.07
C PHE A 100 19.08 15.94 3.52
N SER A 101 19.50 17.19 3.73
CA SER A 101 20.91 17.57 3.57
C SER A 101 21.66 17.18 4.84
N MET A 102 22.03 15.92 4.97
CA MET A 102 23.16 15.52 5.80
C MET A 102 24.17 14.79 4.91
N ALA A 103 25.37 15.35 4.90
CA ALA A 103 26.59 14.74 4.39
C ALA A 103 26.94 13.46 5.14
#